data_AF-A0A0Q0VQ99-F1
#
_entry.id   AF-A0A0Q0VQ99-F1
#
_cell.length_a   1.000
_cell.length_b   1.000
_cell.length_c   1.000
_cell.angle_alpha   90.00
_cell.angle_beta   90.00
_cell.angle_gamma   90.00
#
_symmetry.space_group_name_H-M   'P 1'
#
loop_
_entity.id
_entity.type
_entity.pdbx_description
1 polymer ?
#
loop_
_entity_poly.entity_id
_entity_poly.type
_entity_poly.pdbx_seq_one_letter_code
_entity_poly.pdbx_strand_id
1 'polypeptide(L)'
;MDSPVYVDEDSNVLDTVNVLLKNGLHIVPVVDKNMKVTGIIGISDIINIIETGSEEGFFIEVSGLDQDDRDLYDITYFMADKFIKNVCRIIGNTGKLIFNIRKYKTEGRGKYSVRTKLITPKMTMERDDADYNYGKCISRILKNYESTIKEK
;
A
#
# COMPACT_ATOMS: atom_id res chain seq x y z
N MET A 1 4.42 -8.36 -34.07
CA MET A 1 4.52 -8.03 -32.65
C MET A 1 3.56 -6.89 -32.41
N ASP A 2 2.55 -7.10 -31.58
CA ASP A 2 1.62 -6.02 -31.23
C ASP A 2 2.36 -5.01 -30.36
N SER A 3 2.07 -3.73 -30.58
CA SER A 3 2.60 -2.65 -29.74
C SER A 3 2.10 -2.83 -28.30
N PRO A 4 2.95 -2.62 -27.29
CA PRO A 4 2.52 -2.69 -25.90
C PRO A 4 1.42 -1.65 -25.64
N VAL A 5 0.38 -2.07 -24.90
CA VAL A 5 -0.70 -1.18 -24.47
C VAL A 5 -0.20 -0.30 -23.32
N TYR A 6 -0.55 0.98 -23.34
CA TYR A 6 -0.18 1.99 -22.34
C TYR A 6 -1.31 3.00 -22.12
N VAL A 7 -1.18 3.82 -21.09
CA VAL A 7 -2.01 5.02 -20.86
C VAL A 7 -1.13 6.26 -20.71
N ASP A 8 -1.65 7.42 -21.10
CA ASP A 8 -0.96 8.70 -20.92
C ASP A 8 -1.09 9.18 -19.47
N GLU A 9 -0.06 9.85 -18.92
CA GLU A 9 -0.05 10.34 -17.54
C GLU A 9 -1.14 11.36 -17.20
N ASP A 10 -1.69 12.05 -18.21
CA ASP A 10 -2.82 12.97 -18.04
C ASP A 10 -4.19 12.27 -18.20
N SER A 11 -4.21 10.95 -18.47
CA SER A 11 -5.45 10.18 -18.60
C SER A 11 -6.18 10.07 -17.26
N ASN A 12 -7.50 10.23 -17.27
CA ASN A 12 -8.28 9.99 -16.06
C ASN A 12 -8.37 8.47 -15.74
N VAL A 13 -8.79 8.17 -14.51
CA VAL A 13 -8.89 6.78 -14.02
C VAL A 13 -9.89 5.96 -14.83
N LEU A 14 -11.00 6.55 -15.28
CA LEU A 14 -12.03 5.83 -16.04
C LEU A 14 -11.51 5.39 -17.42
N ASP A 15 -10.75 6.24 -18.10
CA ASP A 15 -10.09 5.90 -19.36
C ASP A 15 -9.08 4.76 -19.17
N THR A 16 -8.33 4.80 -18.07
CA THR A 16 -7.41 3.72 -17.70
C THR A 16 -8.14 2.40 -17.46
N VAL A 17 -9.28 2.42 -16.75
CA VAL A 17 -10.15 1.23 -16.57
C VAL A 17 -10.62 0.68 -17.92
N ASN A 18 -11.06 1.55 -18.83
CA ASN A 18 -11.53 1.14 -20.15
C ASN A 18 -10.42 0.46 -20.97
N VAL A 19 -9.19 0.97 -20.91
CA VAL A 19 -8.02 0.34 -21.56
C VAL A 19 -7.74 -1.04 -20.97
N LEU A 20 -7.74 -1.17 -19.64
CA LEU A 20 -7.54 -2.45 -18.96
C LEU A 20 -8.61 -3.48 -19.35
N LEU A 21 -9.89 -3.11 -19.28
CA LEU A 21 -11.01 -4.00 -19.60
C LEU A 21 -11.04 -4.41 -21.08
N LYS A 22 -10.88 -3.45 -22.00
CA LYS A 22 -10.92 -3.71 -23.45
C LYS A 22 -9.83 -4.69 -23.90
N ASN A 23 -8.68 -4.65 -23.24
CA ASN A 23 -7.52 -5.48 -23.60
C ASN A 23 -7.35 -6.71 -22.68
N GLY A 24 -8.24 -6.92 -21.70
CA GLY A 24 -8.13 -8.01 -20.73
C GLY A 24 -6.84 -7.94 -19.88
N LEU A 25 -6.36 -6.74 -19.57
CA LEU A 25 -5.12 -6.50 -18.85
C LEU A 25 -5.39 -6.21 -17.37
N HIS A 26 -4.52 -6.68 -16.49
CA HIS A 26 -4.57 -6.37 -15.06
C HIS A 26 -3.71 -5.18 -14.65
N ILE A 27 -2.75 -4.81 -15.50
CA ILE A 27 -1.74 -3.78 -15.25
C ILE A 27 -1.44 -3.08 -16.57
N VAL A 28 -1.25 -1.76 -16.52
CA VAL A 28 -0.85 -0.95 -17.68
C VAL A 28 0.25 0.05 -17.28
N PRO A 29 1.30 0.22 -18.09
CA PRO A 29 2.28 1.29 -17.88
C PRO A 29 1.66 2.65 -18.19
N VAL A 30 2.07 3.64 -17.41
CA VAL A 30 1.76 5.07 -17.62
C VAL A 30 2.96 5.72 -18.29
N VAL A 31 2.75 6.45 -19.37
CA VAL A 31 3.81 7.12 -20.12
C VAL A 31 3.60 8.63 -20.20
N ASP A 32 4.70 9.37 -20.30
CA ASP A 32 4.68 10.79 -20.65
C ASP A 32 4.49 11.02 -22.16
N LYS A 33 4.37 12.30 -22.54
CA LYS A 33 4.29 12.75 -23.94
C LYS A 33 5.46 12.32 -24.84
N ASN A 34 6.60 11.92 -24.27
CA ASN A 34 7.78 11.45 -24.99
C ASN A 34 7.86 9.91 -25.04
N MET A 35 6.77 9.21 -24.71
CA MET A 35 6.68 7.75 -24.64
C MET A 35 7.61 7.13 -23.59
N LYS A 36 7.99 7.89 -22.56
CA LYS A 36 8.78 7.37 -21.43
C LYS A 36 7.86 6.92 -20.31
N VAL A 37 8.09 5.72 -19.79
CA VAL A 37 7.33 5.20 -18.64
C VAL A 37 7.58 6.08 -17.40
N THR A 38 6.50 6.63 -16.84
CA THR A 38 6.50 7.43 -15.61
C THR A 38 5.86 6.69 -14.44
N GLY A 39 5.08 5.65 -14.69
CA GLY A 39 4.45 4.84 -13.65
C GLY A 39 3.80 3.56 -14.15
N ILE A 40 3.11 2.87 -13.26
CA ILE A 40 2.31 1.67 -13.52
C ILE A 40 1.01 1.78 -12.73
N ILE A 41 -0.11 1.43 -13.36
CA ILE A 41 -1.42 1.31 -12.70
C ILE A 41 -1.88 -0.14 -12.80
N GLY A 42 -2.20 -0.74 -11.65
CA GLY A 42 -2.89 -2.03 -11.57
C GLY A 42 -4.37 -1.88 -11.26
N ILE A 43 -5.17 -2.89 -11.63
CA ILE A 43 -6.59 -2.97 -11.21
C ILE A 43 -6.73 -2.86 -9.68
N SER A 44 -5.79 -3.44 -8.93
CA SER A 44 -5.77 -3.35 -7.47
C SER A 44 -5.67 -1.90 -6.97
N ASP A 45 -4.97 -1.01 -7.68
CA ASP A 45 -4.90 0.40 -7.29
C ASP A 45 -6.25 1.07 -7.41
N ILE A 46 -6.98 0.76 -8.49
CA ILE A 46 -8.32 1.28 -8.77
C ILE A 46 -9.32 0.75 -7.74
N ILE A 47 -9.35 -0.55 -7.50
CA ILE A 47 -10.25 -1.19 -6.53
C ILE A 47 -10.05 -0.60 -5.12
N ASN A 48 -8.79 -0.38 -4.73
CA ASN A 48 -8.48 0.11 -3.39
C ASN A 48 -8.95 1.56 -3.12
N ILE A 49 -9.13 2.36 -4.18
CA ILE A 49 -9.62 3.75 -4.08
C ILE A 49 -11.14 3.82 -3.98
N ILE A 50 -11.86 2.79 -4.46
CA ILE A 50 -13.32 2.75 -4.38
C ILE A 50 -13.73 2.59 -2.90
N GLU A 51 -14.29 3.66 -2.33
CA GLU A 51 -14.84 3.66 -0.98
C GLU A 51 -16.12 2.80 -0.93
N THR A 52 -16.04 1.64 -0.29
CA THR A 52 -17.19 0.78 -0.01
C THR A 52 -17.78 1.18 1.35
N GLY A 53 -18.44 2.34 1.41
CA GLY A 53 -19.19 2.78 2.58
C GLY A 53 -18.38 3.46 3.67
N SER A 54 -19.04 4.39 4.37
CA SER A 54 -18.51 5.19 5.47
C SER A 54 -18.40 4.36 6.75
N GLU A 55 -17.30 3.64 6.93
CA GLU A 55 -16.90 3.24 8.27
C GLU A 55 -16.19 4.43 8.94
N GLU A 56 -16.69 4.86 10.09
CA GLU A 56 -15.95 5.76 10.96
C GLU A 56 -14.71 5.01 11.47
N GLY A 57 -13.54 5.36 10.95
CA GLY A 57 -12.26 4.84 11.45
C GLY A 57 -11.31 4.36 10.36
N PHE A 58 -10.20 3.79 10.81
CA PHE A 58 -9.20 3.18 9.93
C PHE A 58 -9.44 1.68 9.84
N PHE A 59 -9.61 1.18 8.62
CA PHE A 59 -9.59 -0.25 8.34
C PHE A 59 -8.13 -0.73 8.27
N ILE A 60 -7.76 -1.66 9.15
CA ILE A 60 -6.42 -2.24 9.19
C ILE A 60 -6.49 -3.66 8.61
N GLU A 61 -5.83 -3.87 7.48
CA GLU A 61 -5.73 -5.18 6.83
C GLU A 61 -4.33 -5.76 7.06
N VAL A 62 -4.27 -7.03 7.46
CA VAL A 62 -2.99 -7.73 7.67
C VAL A 62 -3.03 -9.06 6.93
N SER A 63 -2.10 -9.25 6.00
CA SER A 63 -1.98 -10.45 5.16
C SER A 63 -0.59 -11.10 5.29
N GLY A 64 -0.51 -12.41 5.00
CA GLY A 64 0.74 -13.17 5.00
C GLY A 64 1.26 -13.58 6.39
N LEU A 65 0.37 -13.59 7.38
CA LEU A 65 0.55 -14.24 8.67
C LEU A 65 -0.42 -15.44 8.77
N ASP A 66 -0.01 -16.49 9.45
CA ASP A 66 -0.83 -17.67 9.74
C ASP A 66 -1.45 -17.55 11.15
N GLN A 67 -2.37 -18.45 11.50
CA GLN A 67 -3.04 -18.43 12.81
C GLN A 67 -2.08 -18.60 13.99
N ASP A 68 -0.92 -19.23 13.78
CA ASP A 68 0.11 -19.43 14.80
C ASP A 68 0.92 -18.15 15.10
N ASP A 69 0.76 -17.10 14.30
CA ASP A 69 1.55 -15.86 14.38
C ASP A 69 0.88 -14.75 15.19
N ARG A 70 0.17 -15.13 16.24
CA ARG A 70 -0.59 -14.20 17.09
C ARG A 70 0.25 -13.03 17.60
N ASP A 71 1.48 -13.29 18.03
CA ASP A 71 2.39 -12.24 18.50
C ASP A 71 2.68 -11.18 17.42
N LEU A 72 2.75 -11.59 16.14
CA LEU A 72 2.99 -10.67 15.03
C LEU A 72 1.74 -9.85 14.70
N TYR A 73 0.56 -10.44 14.79
CA TYR A 73 -0.70 -9.71 14.70
C TYR A 73 -0.80 -8.65 15.80
N ASP A 74 -0.54 -9.01 17.05
CA ASP A 74 -0.61 -8.11 18.20
C ASP A 74 0.35 -6.94 18.06
N ILE A 75 1.61 -7.20 17.68
CA ILE A 75 2.60 -6.16 17.40
C ILE A 75 2.10 -5.21 16.28
N THR A 76 1.54 -5.76 15.21
CA THR A 76 1.07 -4.97 14.06
C THR A 76 -0.07 -4.05 14.44
N TYR A 77 -1.13 -4.60 15.06
CA TYR A 77 -2.29 -3.82 15.46
C TYR A 77 -1.92 -2.75 16.50
N PHE A 78 -1.07 -3.09 17.48
CA PHE A 78 -0.59 -2.14 18.47
C PHE A 78 0.18 -0.98 17.84
N MET A 79 1.11 -1.28 16.92
CA MET A 79 1.90 -0.26 16.24
C MET A 79 1.06 0.60 15.28
N ALA A 80 0.12 -0.02 14.57
CA ALA A 80 -0.80 0.66 13.66
C ALA A 80 -1.72 1.63 14.40
N ASP A 81 -2.34 1.21 15.51
CA ASP A 81 -3.20 2.06 16.34
C ASP A 81 -2.43 3.28 16.86
N LYS A 82 -1.21 3.07 17.38
CA LYS A 82 -0.34 4.16 17.84
C LYS A 82 0.01 5.13 16.71
N PHE A 83 0.33 4.61 15.53
CA PHE A 83 0.62 5.42 14.35
C PHE A 83 -0.60 6.26 13.95
N ILE A 84 -1.77 5.64 13.77
CA ILE A 84 -3.01 6.34 13.37
C ILE A 84 -3.34 7.44 14.37
N LYS A 85 -3.30 7.17 15.68
CA LYS A 85 -3.54 8.19 16.72
C LYS A 85 -2.58 9.39 16.64
N ASN A 86 -1.35 9.17 16.17
CA ASN A 86 -0.34 10.21 16.06
C ASN A 86 -0.50 11.07 14.79
N VAL A 87 -1.09 10.53 13.72
CA VAL A 87 -1.21 11.24 12.43
C VAL A 87 -2.64 11.60 12.02
N CYS A 88 -3.67 11.09 12.70
CA CYS A 88 -5.08 11.26 12.33
C CYS A 88 -5.51 12.73 12.17
N ARG A 89 -4.94 13.65 12.96
CA ARG A 89 -5.19 15.09 12.84
C ARG A 89 -4.78 15.66 11.48
N ILE A 90 -3.80 15.04 10.82
CA ILE A 90 -3.27 15.47 9.51
C ILE A 90 -4.00 14.71 8.40
N ILE A 91 -4.02 13.38 8.47
CA ILE A 91 -4.49 12.52 7.37
C ILE A 91 -6.00 12.29 7.35
N GLY A 92 -6.71 12.68 8.42
CA GLY A 92 -8.13 12.41 8.63
C GLY A 92 -8.36 11.23 9.59
N ASN A 93 -9.63 10.98 9.91
CA ASN A 93 -10.05 9.91 10.82
C ASN A 93 -10.53 8.64 10.08
N THR A 94 -10.57 8.68 8.75
CA THR A 94 -10.99 7.56 7.91
C THR A 94 -9.87 7.18 6.94
N GLY A 95 -9.74 5.88 6.67
CA GLY A 95 -8.76 5.39 5.71
C GLY A 95 -8.52 3.89 5.83
N LYS A 96 -7.54 3.40 5.06
CA LYS A 96 -7.07 2.01 5.08
C LYS A 96 -5.58 2.00 5.35
N LEU A 97 -5.13 1.10 6.22
CA LEU A 97 -3.73 0.80 6.42
C LEU A 97 -3.52 -0.70 6.21
N ILE A 98 -2.95 -1.04 5.06
CA ILE A 98 -2.77 -2.42 4.61
C ILE A 98 -1.34 -2.85 4.90
N PHE A 99 -1.16 -4.02 5.51
CA PHE A 99 0.12 -4.66 5.77
C PHE A 99 0.19 -5.99 5.02
N ASN A 100 1.15 -6.10 4.11
CA ASN A 100 1.48 -7.34 3.41
C ASN A 100 2.81 -7.87 3.95
N ILE A 101 2.76 -8.98 4.68
CA ILE A 101 3.94 -9.55 5.35
C ILE A 101 4.40 -10.79 4.60
N ARG A 102 5.71 -10.92 4.38
CA ARG A 102 6.33 -12.14 3.86
C ARG A 102 7.38 -12.65 4.83
N LYS A 103 7.34 -13.95 5.09
CA LYS A 103 8.31 -14.65 5.94
C LYS A 103 9.19 -15.52 5.09
N TYR A 104 10.49 -15.34 5.22
CA TYR A 104 11.48 -16.18 4.59
C TYR A 104 12.09 -17.10 5.65
N LYS A 105 11.99 -18.41 5.45
CA LYS A 105 12.75 -19.41 6.22
C LYS A 105 14.17 -19.45 5.65
N THR A 106 15.04 -18.59 6.16
CA THR A 106 16.50 -18.67 5.94
C THR A 106 17.14 -19.55 7.02
N GLU A 107 18.19 -20.30 6.68
CA GLU A 107 18.94 -21.13 7.64
C GLU A 107 19.37 -20.28 8.85
N GLY A 108 18.79 -20.56 10.03
CA GLY A 108 19.08 -19.86 11.29
C GLY A 108 17.95 -18.95 11.78
N ARG A 109 17.73 -17.78 11.15
CA ARG A 109 16.67 -16.81 11.55
C ARG A 109 15.77 -16.44 10.39
N GLY A 110 14.47 -16.38 10.66
CA GLY A 110 13.48 -15.91 9.69
C GLY A 110 13.68 -14.42 9.38
N LYS A 111 13.67 -14.06 8.10
CA LYS A 111 13.64 -12.66 7.64
C LYS A 111 12.20 -12.28 7.33
N TYR A 112 11.77 -11.12 7.80
CA TYR A 112 10.47 -10.54 7.48
C TYR A 112 10.67 -9.46 6.42
N SER A 113 9.80 -9.45 5.42
CA SER A 113 9.60 -8.30 4.53
C SER A 113 8.17 -7.81 4.74
N VAL A 114 8.03 -6.52 5.00
CA VAL A 114 6.73 -5.90 5.24
C VAL A 114 6.56 -4.78 4.23
N ARG A 115 5.46 -4.85 3.48
CA ARG A 115 5.02 -3.79 2.58
C ARG A 115 3.72 -3.23 3.10
N THR A 116 3.64 -1.92 3.18
CA THR A 116 2.49 -1.21 3.72
C THR A 116 1.94 -0.21 2.73
N LYS A 117 0.61 -0.04 2.73
CA LYS A 117 -0.09 0.97 1.95
C LYS A 117 -1.05 1.73 2.85
N LEU A 118 -0.84 3.04 2.95
CA LEU A 118 -1.74 3.98 3.62
C LEU A 118 -2.60 4.65 2.55
N ILE A 119 -3.92 4.60 2.72
CA ILE A 119 -4.90 5.20 1.83
C ILE A 119 -5.84 6.03 2.67
N THR A 120 -5.91 7.34 2.42
CA THR A 120 -6.89 8.24 3.02
C THR A 120 -7.47 9.16 1.94
N PRO A 121 -8.57 9.88 2.21
CA PRO A 121 -9.11 10.85 1.27
C PRO A 121 -8.12 11.94 0.85
N LYS A 122 -7.09 12.21 1.67
CA LYS A 122 -6.08 13.24 1.39
C LYS A 122 -4.85 12.72 0.66
N MET A 123 -4.52 11.45 0.80
CA MET A 123 -3.28 10.90 0.24
C MET A 123 -3.28 9.38 0.15
N THR A 124 -2.52 8.87 -0.81
CA THR A 124 -2.12 7.46 -0.86
C THR A 124 -0.60 7.38 -0.83
N MET A 125 -0.06 6.47 0.00
CA MET A 125 1.38 6.30 0.15
C MET A 125 1.74 4.84 0.42
N GLU A 126 2.82 4.36 -0.19
CA GLU A 126 3.34 3.01 0.03
C GLU A 126 4.75 3.06 0.63
N ARG A 127 5.08 2.10 1.49
CA ARG A 127 6.41 1.90 2.06
C ARG A 127 6.70 0.41 2.22
N ASP A 128 7.96 0.04 2.14
CA ASP A 128 8.39 -1.31 2.43
C ASP A 128 9.73 -1.32 3.16
N ASP A 129 9.96 -2.39 3.92
CA ASP A 129 11.23 -2.65 4.61
C ASP A 129 11.36 -4.16 4.85
N ALA A 130 12.56 -4.59 5.23
CA ALA A 130 12.81 -5.96 5.64
C ALA A 130 13.82 -6.04 6.80
N ASP A 131 13.56 -6.91 7.76
CA ASP A 131 14.44 -7.12 8.91
C ASP A 131 14.27 -8.54 9.49
N TYR A 132 15.27 -9.00 10.23
CA TYR A 132 15.16 -10.23 11.04
C TYR A 132 14.32 -10.00 12.31
N ASN A 133 14.16 -8.76 12.76
CA ASN A 133 13.28 -8.37 13.85
C ASN A 133 12.02 -7.67 13.31
N TYR A 134 10.89 -8.36 13.42
CA TYR A 134 9.60 -7.90 12.92
C TYR A 134 9.16 -6.53 13.47
N GLY A 135 9.22 -6.34 14.79
CA GLY A 135 8.83 -5.09 15.43
C GLY A 135 9.71 -3.90 15.01
N LYS A 136 11.03 -4.12 14.85
CA LYS A 136 11.93 -3.09 14.33
C LYS A 136 11.58 -2.72 12.88
N CYS A 137 11.26 -3.70 12.04
CA CYS A 137 10.86 -3.49 10.66
C CYS A 137 9.62 -2.58 10.57
N ILE A 138 8.52 -2.95 11.25
CA ILE A 138 7.29 -2.14 11.25
C ILE A 138 7.54 -0.76 11.85
N SER A 139 8.29 -0.67 12.95
CA SER A 139 8.57 0.61 13.59
C SER A 139 9.30 1.57 12.66
N ARG A 140 10.26 1.10 11.85
CA ARG A 140 10.96 1.94 10.86
C ARG A 140 10.02 2.42 9.76
N ILE A 141 9.19 1.52 9.22
CA ILE A 141 8.18 1.86 8.21
C ILE A 141 7.24 2.97 8.71
N LEU A 142 6.62 2.77 9.87
CA LEU A 142 5.64 3.73 10.40
C LEU A 142 6.29 5.06 10.76
N LYS A 143 7.50 5.07 11.33
CA LYS A 143 8.25 6.32 11.57
C LYS A 143 8.53 7.07 10.26
N ASN A 144 8.83 6.35 9.18
CA ASN A 144 9.06 6.98 7.89
C ASN A 144 7.78 7.65 7.35
N TYR A 145 6.62 7.00 7.49
CA TYR A 145 5.34 7.65 7.20
C TYR A 145 5.13 8.90 8.05
N GLU A 146 5.34 8.82 9.36
CA GLU A 146 5.16 9.97 10.26
C GLU A 146 6.01 11.16 9.85
N SER A 147 7.30 10.94 9.53
CA SER A 147 8.18 12.00 9.05
C SER A 147 7.65 12.62 7.76
N THR A 148 7.32 11.80 6.75
CA THR A 148 6.81 12.31 5.47
C THR A 148 5.47 13.04 5.60
N ILE A 149 4.59 12.59 6.49
CA ILE A 149 3.27 13.20 6.73
C ILE A 149 3.44 14.54 7.46
N LYS A 150 4.38 14.64 8.40
CA LYS A 150 4.61 15.85 9.21
C LYS A 150 5.42 16.93 8.48
N GLU A 151 6.16 16.55 7.43
CA GLU A 151 6.89 17.48 6.57
C GLU A 151 6.00 18.16 5.50
N LYS A 152 4.76 17.71 5.32
CA LYS A 152 3.77 18.25 4.39
C LYS A 152 2.71 19.08 5.11
#